data_AF-A0A7V3H3Q7-F1
#
_entry.id   AF-A0A7V3H3Q7-F1
#
_cell.length_a   1.000
_cell.length_b   1.000
_cell.length_c   1.000
_cell.angle_alpha   90.00
_cell.angle_beta   90.00
_cell.angle_gamma   90.00
#
_symmetry.space_group_name_H-M   'P 1'
#
loop_
_entity.id
_entity.type
_entity.pdbx_description
1 polymer ?
#
loop_
_entity_poly.entity_id
_entity_poly.type
_entity_poly.pdbx_seq_one_letter_code
_entity_poly.pdbx_strand_id
1 'polypeptide(L)'
;MTRTGEASGSGPAGCPICAGRRLDAVLRKDGWTVFRCAACTNGFLAPLSPAEPLAETADWFLRIPEKRGILRRRWRAVGKAWKRLLYGGEFEAQKLRRVLRWRDGGRLLDVGCAKGEFLTVARRHFEVQGVEVSPTALTQARATLGDRVFAGELLEANFPGETFDVITLFSTVEHLQDPLAVLQECRRLLREGGILVVKTPNFSSLNRHVLRSAWSGYKLPEHRFFFSPGGIRDLFARVGLQPLPTSWRDCFPLSDNMYAYARKGRDGEGNR
;
A
#
# COMPACT_ATOMS: atom_id res chain seq x y z
N MET A 1 -12.12 27.66 -39.81
CA MET A 1 -12.85 26.60 -39.09
C MET A 1 -12.12 25.28 -39.33
N THR A 2 -11.03 25.05 -38.61
CA THR A 2 -10.27 23.80 -38.67
C THR A 2 -10.71 22.95 -37.48
N ARG A 3 -11.39 21.83 -37.78
CA ARG A 3 -11.81 20.82 -36.81
C ARG A 3 -10.57 20.33 -36.05
N THR A 4 -10.48 20.65 -34.77
CA THR A 4 -9.58 19.98 -33.84
C THR A 4 -10.01 18.54 -33.72
N GLY A 5 -9.22 17.62 -34.27
CA GLY A 5 -9.43 16.19 -34.11
C GLY A 5 -9.35 15.84 -32.62
N GLU A 6 -10.47 15.36 -32.08
CA GLU A 6 -10.50 14.66 -30.81
C GLU A 6 -9.59 13.43 -30.92
N ALA A 7 -8.48 13.43 -30.18
CA ALA A 7 -7.75 12.21 -29.90
C ALA A 7 -8.65 11.34 -29.02
N SER A 8 -9.44 10.47 -29.66
CA SER A 8 -10.19 9.41 -29.02
C SER A 8 -9.21 8.34 -28.52
N GLY A 9 -8.47 8.65 -27.45
CA GLY A 9 -7.71 7.66 -26.71
C GLY A 9 -8.70 6.71 -26.05
N SER A 10 -8.81 5.49 -26.58
CA SER A 10 -9.65 4.44 -25.99
C SER A 10 -9.21 4.22 -24.56
N GLY A 11 -10.02 4.65 -23.60
CA GLY A 11 -9.78 4.42 -22.18
C GLY A 11 -9.68 2.92 -21.87
N PRO A 12 -9.21 2.56 -20.66
CA PRO A 12 -9.07 1.17 -20.26
C PRO A 12 -10.40 0.40 -20.41
N ALA A 13 -10.34 -0.83 -20.94
CA ALA A 13 -11.52 -1.65 -21.21
C ALA A 13 -12.31 -2.07 -19.96
N GLY A 14 -11.69 -2.01 -18.78
CA GLY A 14 -12.32 -2.31 -17.50
C GLY A 14 -11.40 -2.06 -16.31
N CYS A 15 -11.96 -2.16 -15.11
CA CYS A 15 -11.20 -2.06 -13.87
C CYS A 15 -10.28 -3.28 -13.70
N PRO A 16 -8.97 -3.11 -13.49
CA PRO A 16 -8.03 -4.23 -13.27
C PRO A 16 -8.29 -5.02 -11.97
N ILE A 17 -9.05 -4.45 -11.02
CA ILE A 17 -9.34 -5.08 -9.73
C ILE A 17 -10.61 -5.95 -9.79
N CYS A 18 -11.65 -5.48 -10.48
CA CYS A 18 -12.98 -6.11 -10.41
C CYS A 18 -13.65 -6.33 -11.77
N ALA A 19 -12.97 -6.02 -12.88
CA ALA A 19 -13.49 -6.07 -14.24
C ALA A 19 -14.72 -5.16 -14.53
N GLY A 20 -15.09 -4.28 -13.59
CA GLY A 20 -16.18 -3.32 -13.79
C GLY A 20 -15.90 -2.35 -14.94
N ARG A 21 -16.92 -2.07 -15.76
CA ARG A 21 -16.79 -1.25 -16.99
C ARG A 21 -17.13 0.23 -16.80
N ARG A 22 -17.79 0.60 -15.71
CA ARG A 22 -18.10 2.01 -15.39
C ARG A 22 -16.92 2.66 -14.68
N LEU A 23 -16.19 3.49 -15.42
CA LEU A 23 -14.95 4.12 -15.00
C LEU A 23 -15.04 5.64 -15.16
N ASP A 24 -14.77 6.37 -14.07
CA ASP A 24 -14.77 7.83 -14.03
C ASP A 24 -13.33 8.35 -14.02
N ALA A 25 -12.95 9.20 -14.97
CA ALA A 25 -11.65 9.88 -14.91
C ALA A 25 -11.70 10.99 -13.84
N VAL A 26 -10.98 10.81 -12.73
CA VAL A 26 -11.01 11.75 -11.59
C VAL A 26 -9.81 12.71 -11.55
N LEU A 27 -8.73 12.39 -12.26
CA LEU A 27 -7.55 13.24 -12.39
C LEU A 27 -6.87 12.97 -13.72
N ARG A 28 -6.45 14.03 -14.43
CA ARG A 28 -5.52 13.96 -15.54
C ARG A 28 -4.33 14.86 -15.21
N LYS A 29 -3.11 14.31 -15.18
CA LYS A 29 -1.90 15.03 -14.76
C LYS A 29 -0.64 14.35 -15.30
N ASP A 30 0.29 15.14 -15.83
CA ASP A 30 1.65 14.73 -16.20
C ASP A 30 1.73 13.47 -17.10
N GLY A 31 0.86 13.34 -18.11
CA GLY A 31 0.82 12.14 -18.95
C GLY A 31 -0.11 11.02 -18.44
N TRP A 32 -0.66 11.16 -17.23
CA TRP A 32 -1.41 10.08 -16.57
C TRP A 32 -2.87 10.44 -16.32
N THR A 33 -3.73 9.41 -16.30
CA THR A 33 -5.12 9.51 -15.86
C THR A 33 -5.36 8.57 -14.69
N VAL A 34 -5.94 9.11 -13.61
CA VAL A 34 -6.48 8.28 -12.52
C VAL A 34 -7.96 8.04 -12.80
N PHE A 35 -8.32 6.78 -12.95
CA PHE A 35 -9.71 6.34 -13.05
C PHE A 35 -10.21 5.87 -11.70
N ARG A 36 -11.50 6.09 -11.42
CA ARG A 36 -12.25 5.49 -10.32
C ARG A 36 -13.27 4.53 -10.90
N CYS A 37 -13.31 3.30 -10.38
CA CYS A 37 -14.35 2.34 -10.76
C CYS A 37 -15.63 2.60 -9.96
N ALA A 38 -16.78 2.68 -10.63
CA ALA A 38 -18.07 2.83 -9.95
C ALA A 38 -18.52 1.57 -9.19
N ALA A 39 -18.00 0.39 -9.56
CA ALA A 39 -18.39 -0.89 -8.95
C ALA A 39 -17.64 -1.16 -7.64
N CYS A 40 -16.30 -1.19 -7.66
CA CYS A 40 -15.49 -1.44 -6.45
C CYS A 40 -15.04 -0.16 -5.74
N THR A 41 -15.31 1.03 -6.30
CA THR A 41 -14.93 2.35 -5.77
C THR A 41 -13.43 2.64 -5.64
N ASN A 42 -12.56 1.66 -5.87
CA ASN A 42 -11.13 1.85 -6.00
C ASN A 42 -10.78 2.60 -7.30
N GLY A 43 -9.62 3.23 -7.29
CA GLY A 43 -9.02 3.82 -8.47
C GLY A 43 -7.74 3.13 -8.91
N PHE A 44 -7.35 3.42 -10.15
CA PHE A 44 -6.10 2.93 -10.74
C PHE A 44 -5.56 3.96 -11.73
N LEU A 45 -4.25 3.91 -11.94
CA LEU A 45 -3.50 4.76 -12.85
C LEU A 45 -3.45 4.10 -14.23
N ALA A 46 -3.71 4.88 -15.28
CA ALA A 46 -3.46 4.49 -16.66
C ALA A 46 -2.74 5.62 -17.39
N PRO A 47 -1.84 5.32 -18.35
CA PRO A 47 -1.23 6.34 -19.17
C PRO A 47 -2.27 7.01 -20.08
N LEU A 48 -2.01 8.26 -20.50
CA LEU A 48 -2.83 8.95 -21.51
C LEU A 48 -2.66 8.35 -22.90
N SER A 49 -1.49 7.73 -23.16
CA SER A 49 -1.19 6.99 -24.38
C SER A 49 -0.76 5.56 -24.04
N PRO A 50 -1.28 4.51 -24.70
CA PRO A 50 -0.87 3.12 -24.46
C PRO A 50 0.64 2.85 -24.60
N ALA A 51 1.36 3.75 -25.29
CA ALA A 51 2.79 3.64 -25.52
C ALA A 51 3.67 4.15 -24.36
N GLU A 52 3.10 4.79 -23.33
CA GLU A 52 3.86 5.24 -22.16
C GLU A 52 3.92 4.10 -21.12
N PRO A 53 5.09 3.45 -20.91
CA PRO A 53 5.23 2.44 -19.88
C PRO A 53 5.02 3.07 -18.49
N LEU A 54 4.27 2.40 -17.62
CA LEU A 54 4.27 2.71 -16.19
C LEU A 54 5.72 2.68 -15.73
N ALA A 55 6.22 3.81 -15.22
CA ALA A 55 7.64 3.96 -14.90
C ALA A 55 8.20 2.70 -14.25
N GLU A 56 9.25 2.14 -14.87
CA GLU A 56 10.00 1.04 -14.30
C GLU A 56 10.44 1.43 -12.89
N THR A 57 10.47 0.44 -12.02
CA THR A 57 10.74 0.54 -10.58
C THR A 57 12.20 0.92 -10.32
N ALA A 58 12.66 2.04 -10.86
CA ALA A 58 13.90 2.68 -10.47
C ALA A 58 13.88 2.87 -8.96
N ASP A 59 14.96 2.45 -8.29
CA ASP A 59 15.07 2.41 -6.83
C ASP A 59 14.47 3.67 -6.19
N TRP A 60 13.31 3.50 -5.56
CA TRP A 60 12.49 4.58 -5.01
C TRP A 60 13.28 5.46 -4.04
N PHE A 61 14.24 4.87 -3.33
CA PHE A 61 15.07 5.58 -2.36
C PHE A 61 16.08 6.50 -3.03
N LEU A 62 16.49 6.25 -4.28
CA LEU A 62 17.34 7.14 -5.07
C LEU A 62 16.58 8.36 -5.60
N ARG A 63 15.28 8.23 -5.85
CA ARG A 63 14.41 9.33 -6.31
C ARG A 63 14.03 10.31 -5.20
N ILE A 64 14.25 9.95 -3.92
CA ILE A 64 14.20 10.90 -2.82
C ILE A 64 15.43 11.81 -3.00
N PRO A 65 15.29 13.07 -3.47
CA PRO A 65 16.45 13.85 -3.84
C PRO A 65 17.33 14.03 -2.61
N GLU A 66 18.55 13.50 -2.69
CA GLU A 66 19.61 13.80 -1.73
C GLU A 66 19.88 15.32 -1.71
N LYS A 67 19.57 16.02 -2.81
CA LYS A 67 19.60 17.49 -2.96
C LYS A 67 18.32 18.19 -2.48
N ARG A 68 17.78 17.82 -1.32
CA ARG A 68 16.83 18.69 -0.58
C ARG A 68 17.66 19.57 0.36
N GLY A 69 17.87 20.83 -0.01
CA GLY A 69 18.77 21.78 0.66
C GLY A 69 18.69 21.81 2.19
N ILE A 70 19.76 22.27 2.83
CA ILE A 70 19.98 22.25 4.29
C ILE A 70 18.79 22.81 5.08
N LEU A 71 18.13 23.83 4.53
CA LEU A 71 16.93 24.44 5.11
C LEU A 71 15.79 23.42 5.23
N ARG A 72 15.49 22.66 4.16
CA ARG A 72 14.40 21.68 4.15
C ARG A 72 14.73 20.41 4.93
N ARG A 73 16.02 20.06 5.07
CA ARG A 73 16.47 19.04 6.05
C ARG A 73 16.21 19.49 7.48
N ARG A 74 16.54 20.75 7.82
CA ARG A 74 16.17 21.34 9.12
C ARG A 74 14.66 21.36 9.30
N TRP A 75 13.86 21.78 8.32
CA TRP A 75 12.38 21.73 8.40
C TRP A 75 11.80 20.31 8.46
N ARG A 76 12.48 19.28 7.92
CA ARG A 76 12.08 17.87 8.10
C ARG A 76 12.54 17.28 9.41
N ALA A 77 13.70 17.65 9.91
CA ALA A 77 14.18 17.26 11.23
C ALA A 77 13.32 17.91 12.31
N VAL A 78 13.05 19.21 12.17
CA VAL A 78 12.03 19.96 12.90
C VAL A 78 10.68 19.33 12.67
N GLY A 79 10.22 19.06 11.45
CA GLY A 79 8.94 18.40 11.20
C GLY A 79 8.82 16.97 11.78
N LYS A 80 9.91 16.20 11.83
CA LYS A 80 9.98 14.88 12.50
C LYS A 80 10.00 15.05 14.01
N ALA A 81 10.73 16.03 14.54
CA ALA A 81 10.80 16.35 15.96
C ALA A 81 9.46 16.90 16.46
N TRP A 82 8.84 17.83 15.74
CA TRP A 82 7.49 18.33 15.93
C TRP A 82 6.45 17.23 15.73
N LYS A 83 6.60 16.31 14.77
CA LYS A 83 5.71 15.15 14.69
C LYS A 83 5.88 14.20 15.89
N ARG A 84 7.11 13.95 16.34
CA ARG A 84 7.39 13.19 17.56
C ARG A 84 6.81 13.87 18.80
N LEU A 85 6.92 15.20 18.89
CA LEU A 85 6.46 16.04 19.99
C LEU A 85 4.93 16.19 20.00
N LEU A 86 4.31 16.46 18.84
CA LEU A 86 2.86 16.66 18.69
C LEU A 86 2.06 15.34 18.70
N TYR A 87 2.62 14.24 18.19
CA TYR A 87 1.92 12.94 18.10
C TYR A 87 2.38 11.90 19.14
N GLY A 88 3.27 12.28 20.06
CA GLY A 88 3.59 11.55 21.31
C GLY A 88 4.08 10.10 21.19
N GLY A 89 4.30 9.58 19.98
CA GLY A 89 4.71 8.21 19.73
C GLY A 89 5.43 8.06 18.41
N GLU A 90 6.43 7.19 18.36
CA GLU A 90 7.13 6.87 17.12
C GLU A 90 6.13 6.33 16.10
N PHE A 91 6.18 6.80 14.85
CA PHE A 91 5.26 6.38 13.77
C PHE A 91 5.17 4.85 13.65
N GLU A 92 6.29 4.17 13.91
CA GLU A 92 6.40 2.72 13.98
C GLU A 92 5.62 2.12 15.15
N ALA A 93 5.64 2.76 16.32
CA ALA A 93 4.82 2.35 17.47
C ALA A 93 3.33 2.49 17.18
N GLN A 94 2.90 3.48 16.40
CA GLN A 94 1.51 3.59 15.98
C GLN A 94 1.10 2.45 15.04
N LYS A 95 1.97 2.07 14.08
CA LYS A 95 1.75 0.89 13.22
C LYS A 95 1.69 -0.39 14.06
N LEU A 96 2.62 -0.56 15.00
CA LEU A 96 2.64 -1.71 15.90
C LEU A 96 1.37 -1.80 16.74
N ARG A 97 0.87 -0.69 17.31
CA ARG A 97 -0.42 -0.68 18.04
C ARG A 97 -1.60 -1.17 17.19
N ARG A 98 -1.60 -0.89 15.88
CA ARG A 98 -2.66 -1.39 14.97
C ARG A 98 -2.54 -2.90 14.75
N VAL A 99 -1.33 -3.45 14.75
CA VAL A 99 -1.09 -4.90 14.67
C VAL A 99 -1.47 -5.58 15.99
N LEU A 100 -0.97 -5.06 17.11
CA LEU A 100 -1.21 -5.60 18.46
C LEU A 100 -2.68 -5.63 18.87
N ARG A 101 -3.52 -4.78 18.26
CA ARG A 101 -4.99 -4.85 18.40
C ARG A 101 -5.56 -6.21 18.00
N TRP A 102 -4.93 -6.91 17.06
CA TRP A 102 -5.45 -8.15 16.48
C TRP A 102 -4.65 -9.39 16.86
N ARG A 103 -3.33 -9.25 17.01
CA ARG A 103 -2.42 -10.35 17.35
C ARG A 103 -1.22 -9.79 18.11
N ASP A 104 -0.83 -10.46 19.19
CA ASP A 104 0.39 -10.15 19.96
C ASP A 104 1.18 -11.46 20.10
N GLY A 105 2.24 -11.63 19.30
CA GLY A 105 2.97 -12.90 19.21
C GLY A 105 2.85 -13.64 17.87
N GLY A 106 3.83 -14.50 17.60
CA GLY A 106 3.90 -15.34 16.40
C GLY A 106 4.88 -14.83 15.36
N ARG A 107 4.73 -15.30 14.12
CA ARG A 107 5.60 -14.94 12.98
C ARG A 107 4.97 -13.80 12.19
N LEU A 108 5.73 -12.73 11.96
CA LEU A 108 5.31 -11.55 11.23
C LEU A 108 6.14 -11.36 9.97
N LEU A 109 5.46 -11.19 8.83
CA LEU A 109 6.07 -10.76 7.57
C LEU A 109 5.66 -9.32 7.24
N ASP A 110 6.64 -8.45 6.97
CA ASP A 110 6.37 -7.11 6.40
C ASP A 110 6.77 -7.07 4.92
N VAL A 111 5.78 -6.88 4.04
CA VAL A 111 5.95 -6.86 2.59
C VAL A 111 6.18 -5.42 2.14
N GLY A 112 7.34 -5.15 1.56
CA GLY A 112 7.84 -3.79 1.35
C GLY A 112 8.38 -3.18 2.64
N CYS A 113 9.25 -3.93 3.35
CA CYS A 113 9.71 -3.54 4.68
C CYS A 113 10.63 -2.31 4.71
N ALA A 114 10.98 -1.76 3.54
CA ALA A 114 11.84 -0.61 3.39
C ALA A 114 13.15 -0.79 4.17
N LYS A 115 13.46 0.15 5.06
CA LYS A 115 14.69 0.17 5.86
C LYS A 115 14.61 -0.70 7.13
N GLY A 116 13.51 -1.45 7.31
CA GLY A 116 13.32 -2.31 8.49
C GLY A 116 12.93 -1.57 9.79
N GLU A 117 12.57 -0.29 9.72
CA GLU A 117 12.21 0.51 10.91
C GLU A 117 11.03 -0.10 11.67
N PHE A 118 10.02 -0.60 10.95
CA PHE A 118 8.87 -1.28 11.55
C PHE A 118 9.25 -2.60 12.22
N LEU A 119 9.98 -3.44 11.49
CA LEU A 119 10.41 -4.74 11.99
C LEU A 119 11.29 -4.61 13.25
N THR A 120 12.07 -3.53 13.36
CA THR A 120 12.90 -3.24 14.54
C THR A 120 12.09 -3.03 15.81
N VAL A 121 10.89 -2.43 15.72
CA VAL A 121 9.99 -2.31 16.89
C VAL A 121 9.12 -3.55 17.07
N ALA A 122 8.70 -4.20 15.97
CA ALA A 122 7.84 -5.37 15.99
C ALA A 122 8.52 -6.62 16.55
N ARG A 123 9.86 -6.76 16.39
CA ARG A 123 10.63 -7.91 16.89
C ARG A 123 10.61 -8.10 18.41
N ARG A 124 10.07 -7.13 19.16
CA ARG A 124 9.82 -7.27 20.61
C ARG A 124 8.63 -8.18 20.92
N HIS A 125 7.75 -8.38 19.94
CA HIS A 125 6.52 -9.16 20.06
C HIS A 125 6.49 -10.35 19.09
N PHE A 126 7.19 -10.26 17.95
CA PHE A 126 7.10 -11.24 16.87
C PHE A 126 8.48 -11.77 16.43
N GLU A 127 8.49 -12.98 15.88
CA GLU A 127 9.57 -13.42 15.00
C GLU A 127 9.36 -12.74 13.64
N VAL A 128 10.26 -11.83 13.26
CA VAL A 128 10.06 -10.95 12.11
C VAL A 128 10.83 -11.40 10.87
N GLN A 129 10.17 -11.30 9.70
CA GLN A 129 10.78 -11.38 8.39
C GLN A 129 10.31 -10.20 7.52
N GLY A 130 11.11 -9.84 6.52
CA GLY A 130 10.81 -8.76 5.58
C GLY A 130 11.04 -9.16 4.14
N VAL A 131 10.33 -8.51 3.23
CA VAL A 131 10.57 -8.56 1.77
C VAL A 131 10.74 -7.13 1.27
N GLU A 132 11.80 -6.87 0.51
CA GLU A 132 12.07 -5.55 -0.06
C GLU A 132 12.77 -5.67 -1.43
N VAL A 133 12.36 -4.81 -2.37
CA VAL A 133 12.88 -4.79 -3.75
C VAL A 133 14.01 -3.77 -3.94
N SER A 134 14.04 -2.69 -3.14
CA SER A 134 15.03 -1.61 -3.25
C SER A 134 16.40 -2.05 -2.70
N PRO A 135 17.46 -2.08 -3.53
CA PRO A 135 18.82 -2.36 -3.07
C PRO A 135 19.30 -1.39 -1.98
N THR A 136 18.95 -0.10 -2.13
CA THR A 136 19.29 0.94 -1.14
C THR A 136 18.64 0.67 0.21
N ALA A 137 17.36 0.32 0.24
CA ALA A 137 16.64 0.02 1.47
C ALA A 137 17.09 -1.31 2.09
N LEU A 138 17.31 -2.33 1.26
CA LEU A 138 17.81 -3.64 1.65
C LEU A 138 19.13 -3.53 2.42
N THR A 139 20.05 -2.70 1.94
CA THR A 139 21.35 -2.48 2.63
C THR A 139 21.13 -2.03 4.07
N GLN A 140 20.21 -1.09 4.30
CA GLN A 140 19.91 -0.57 5.64
C GLN A 140 19.13 -1.57 6.50
N ALA A 141 18.15 -2.26 5.91
CA ALA A 141 17.35 -3.25 6.61
C ALA A 141 18.22 -4.43 7.07
N ARG A 142 19.09 -4.96 6.19
CA ARG A 142 20.00 -6.07 6.49
C ARG A 142 21.05 -5.71 7.53
N ALA A 143 21.49 -4.46 7.60
CA ALA A 143 22.38 -4.01 8.67
C ALA A 143 21.77 -4.20 10.08
N THR A 144 20.44 -4.21 10.21
CA THR A 144 19.75 -4.37 11.50
C THR A 144 19.10 -5.75 11.68
N LEU A 145 18.63 -6.35 10.58
CA LEU A 145 17.79 -7.57 10.60
C LEU A 145 18.51 -8.80 10.06
N GLY A 146 19.66 -8.62 9.38
CA GLY A 146 20.44 -9.68 8.76
C GLY A 146 19.73 -10.32 7.57
N ASP A 147 19.84 -11.64 7.49
CA ASP A 147 19.24 -12.53 6.49
C ASP A 147 17.71 -12.66 6.57
N ARG A 148 17.08 -12.10 7.62
CA ARG A 148 15.62 -12.07 7.78
C ARG A 148 14.89 -11.23 6.73
N VAL A 149 15.63 -10.53 5.86
CA VAL A 149 15.07 -9.71 4.78
C VAL A 149 15.40 -10.33 3.42
N PHE A 150 14.36 -10.85 2.78
CA PHE A 150 14.42 -11.33 1.41
C PHE A 150 14.53 -10.14 0.44
N ALA A 151 15.42 -10.27 -0.55
CA ALA A 151 15.65 -9.27 -1.57
C ALA A 151 14.94 -9.68 -2.86
N GLY A 152 13.86 -8.98 -3.21
CA GLY A 152 13.03 -9.30 -4.37
C GLY A 152 11.55 -9.06 -4.11
N GLU A 153 10.71 -9.53 -5.02
CA GLU A 153 9.27 -9.46 -4.87
C GLU A 153 8.73 -10.58 -3.97
N LEU A 154 7.56 -10.38 -3.36
CA LEU A 154 6.95 -11.39 -2.49
C LEU A 154 6.73 -12.72 -3.23
N LEU A 155 6.31 -12.65 -4.50
CA LEU A 155 6.01 -13.81 -5.33
C LEU A 155 7.27 -14.65 -5.64
N GLU A 156 8.47 -14.07 -5.49
CA GLU A 156 9.76 -14.74 -5.72
C GLU A 156 10.33 -15.36 -4.44
N ALA A 157 9.81 -14.95 -3.27
CA ALA A 157 10.37 -15.32 -1.97
C ALA A 157 10.16 -16.79 -1.61
N ASN A 158 9.21 -17.48 -2.26
CA ASN A 158 8.95 -18.92 -2.11
C ASN A 158 8.81 -19.38 -0.65
N PHE A 159 8.22 -18.55 0.21
CA PHE A 159 7.96 -18.93 1.59
C PHE A 159 6.99 -20.13 1.66
N PRO A 160 7.12 -21.01 2.67
CA PRO A 160 6.16 -22.09 2.86
C PRO A 160 4.75 -21.53 3.12
N GLY A 161 3.72 -22.25 2.69
CA GLY A 161 2.34 -21.89 3.03
C GLY A 161 2.12 -21.94 4.54
N GLU A 162 1.12 -21.20 5.03
CA GLU A 162 0.68 -21.26 6.43
C GLU A 162 1.81 -21.00 7.45
N THR A 163 2.66 -20.05 7.12
CA THR A 163 3.87 -19.74 7.89
C THR A 163 3.64 -18.60 8.87
N PHE A 164 2.87 -17.59 8.47
CA PHE A 164 2.80 -16.32 9.20
C PHE A 164 1.50 -16.17 9.97
N ASP A 165 1.61 -15.65 11.19
CA ASP A 165 0.48 -15.24 12.02
C ASP A 165 0.00 -13.83 11.65
N VAL A 166 0.93 -12.98 11.18
CA VAL A 166 0.65 -11.61 10.75
C VAL A 166 1.40 -11.32 9.45
N ILE A 167 0.72 -10.71 8.49
CA ILE A 167 1.36 -10.09 7.32
C ILE A 167 0.99 -8.60 7.29
N THR A 168 1.96 -7.73 7.09
CA THR A 168 1.76 -6.28 6.96
C THR A 168 2.16 -5.78 5.57
N LEU A 169 1.33 -4.89 4.99
CA LEU A 169 1.65 -4.11 3.79
C LEU A 169 1.49 -2.63 4.14
N PHE A 170 2.59 -1.96 4.47
CA PHE A 170 2.56 -0.56 4.89
C PHE A 170 3.04 0.38 3.79
N SER A 171 2.08 1.01 3.11
CA SER A 171 2.33 1.83 1.92
C SER A 171 3.02 1.06 0.80
N THR A 172 2.58 -0.20 0.60
CA THR A 172 3.12 -1.11 -0.41
C THR A 172 2.07 -1.43 -1.48
N VAL A 173 0.82 -1.70 -1.07
CA VAL A 173 -0.22 -2.24 -1.95
C VAL A 173 -0.55 -1.32 -3.13
N GLU A 174 -0.44 0.00 -2.96
CA GLU A 174 -0.68 1.01 -4.00
C GLU A 174 0.37 1.01 -5.12
N HIS A 175 1.55 0.41 -4.88
CA HIS A 175 2.68 0.39 -5.80
C HIS A 175 2.78 -0.93 -6.59
N LEU A 176 2.06 -1.97 -6.14
CA LEU A 176 2.13 -3.30 -6.74
C LEU A 176 1.70 -3.28 -8.20
N GLN A 177 2.28 -4.18 -9.00
CA GLN A 177 1.82 -4.40 -10.38
C GLN A 177 0.48 -5.13 -10.39
N ASP A 178 0.40 -6.21 -9.62
CA ASP A 178 -0.79 -7.02 -9.44
C ASP A 178 -1.11 -7.18 -7.94
N PRO A 179 -1.96 -6.30 -7.37
CA PRO A 179 -2.35 -6.42 -5.97
C PRO A 179 -3.21 -7.67 -5.71
N LEU A 180 -3.88 -8.24 -6.71
CA LEU A 180 -4.67 -9.47 -6.51
C LEU A 180 -3.73 -10.65 -6.26
N ALA A 181 -2.74 -10.84 -7.14
CA ALA A 181 -1.76 -11.92 -7.02
C ALA A 181 -1.01 -11.86 -5.68
N VAL A 182 -0.55 -10.67 -5.27
CA VAL A 182 0.15 -10.49 -4.00
C VAL A 182 -0.76 -10.76 -2.80
N LEU A 183 -2.03 -10.34 -2.84
CA LEU A 183 -2.96 -10.61 -1.74
C LEU A 183 -3.37 -12.09 -1.67
N GLN A 184 -3.47 -12.79 -2.80
CA GLN A 184 -3.64 -14.24 -2.85
C GLN A 184 -2.42 -14.95 -2.22
N GLU A 185 -1.22 -14.48 -2.54
CA GLU A 185 0.00 -15.00 -1.92
C GLU A 185 0.02 -14.74 -0.41
N CYS A 186 -0.36 -13.53 0.04
CA CYS A 186 -0.54 -13.27 1.47
C CYS A 186 -1.54 -14.24 2.11
N ARG A 187 -2.67 -14.56 1.45
CA ARG A 187 -3.62 -15.57 1.96
C ARG A 187 -2.97 -16.95 2.08
N ARG A 188 -2.21 -17.39 1.07
CA ARG A 188 -1.51 -18.69 1.09
C ARG A 188 -0.51 -18.78 2.24
N LEU A 189 0.23 -17.69 2.46
CA LEU A 189 1.27 -17.58 3.47
C LEU A 189 0.75 -17.44 4.90
N LEU A 190 -0.45 -16.89 5.09
CA LEU A 190 -1.08 -16.80 6.40
C LEU A 190 -1.50 -18.18 6.91
N ARG A 191 -1.28 -18.40 8.20
CA ARG A 191 -1.92 -19.48 8.98
C ARG A 191 -3.43 -19.25 9.08
N GLU A 192 -4.18 -20.29 9.36
CA GLU A 192 -5.58 -20.15 9.76
C GLU A 192 -5.71 -19.18 10.95
N GLY A 193 -6.66 -18.24 10.85
CA GLY A 193 -6.82 -17.16 11.84
C GLY A 193 -5.78 -16.05 11.76
N GLY A 194 -4.78 -16.18 10.90
CA GLY A 194 -3.74 -15.18 10.66
C GLY A 194 -4.30 -13.87 10.13
N ILE A 195 -3.61 -12.77 10.43
CA ILE A 195 -4.09 -11.40 10.22
C ILE A 195 -3.29 -10.70 9.12
N LEU A 196 -3.99 -10.18 8.12
CA LEU A 196 -3.45 -9.23 7.16
C LEU A 196 -3.73 -7.80 7.63
N VAL A 197 -2.71 -6.96 7.67
CA VAL A 197 -2.83 -5.53 7.98
C VAL A 197 -2.30 -4.71 6.82
N VAL A 198 -3.17 -3.90 6.21
CA VAL A 198 -2.81 -3.02 5.11
C VAL A 198 -2.97 -1.57 5.52
N LYS A 199 -1.95 -0.76 5.21
CA LYS A 199 -2.02 0.69 5.29
C LYS A 199 -1.72 1.27 3.91
N THR A 200 -2.56 2.18 3.46
CA THR A 200 -2.45 2.77 2.12
C THR A 200 -3.13 4.15 2.10
N PRO A 201 -2.86 5.03 1.11
CA PRO A 201 -3.58 6.28 0.96
C PRO A 201 -5.10 6.07 0.91
N ASN A 202 -5.84 6.93 1.61
CA ASN A 202 -7.28 6.89 1.66
C ASN A 202 -7.89 7.60 0.45
N PHE A 203 -8.24 6.85 -0.59
CA PHE A 203 -8.87 7.38 -1.79
C PHE A 203 -10.30 7.88 -1.55
N SER A 204 -10.85 7.75 -0.35
CA SER A 204 -12.12 8.37 0.06
C SER A 204 -11.94 9.57 0.98
N SER A 205 -10.69 9.99 1.27
CA SER A 205 -10.42 11.12 2.16
C SER A 205 -11.06 12.42 1.67
N LEU A 206 -11.52 13.25 2.60
CA LEU A 206 -12.03 14.58 2.31
C LEU A 206 -10.91 15.48 1.78
N ASN A 207 -9.68 15.31 2.28
CA ASN A 207 -8.51 16.02 1.79
C ASN A 207 -8.30 15.85 0.28
N ARG A 208 -8.58 14.67 -0.29
CA ARG A 208 -8.53 14.45 -1.73
C ARG A 208 -9.51 15.35 -2.48
N HIS A 209 -10.71 15.55 -1.96
CA HIS A 209 -11.72 16.41 -2.59
C HIS A 209 -11.38 17.90 -2.46
N VAL A 210 -10.82 18.30 -1.31
CA VAL A 210 -10.42 19.70 -1.05
C VAL A 210 -9.16 20.07 -1.83
N LEU A 211 -8.11 19.24 -1.75
CA LEU A 211 -6.80 19.51 -2.36
C LEU A 211 -6.74 19.11 -3.84
N ARG A 212 -7.69 18.30 -4.33
CA ARG A 212 -7.79 17.86 -5.73
C ARG A 212 -6.46 17.31 -6.26
N SER A 213 -5.90 17.91 -7.32
CA SER A 213 -4.63 17.49 -7.94
C SER A 213 -3.40 17.68 -7.06
N ALA A 214 -3.51 18.41 -5.95
CA ALA A 214 -2.44 18.62 -4.97
C ALA A 214 -2.51 17.64 -3.78
N TRP A 215 -3.46 16.69 -3.77
CA TRP A 215 -3.56 15.70 -2.71
C TRP A 215 -2.29 14.85 -2.61
N SER A 216 -1.78 14.66 -1.39
CA SER A 216 -0.49 14.01 -1.13
C SER A 216 -0.45 12.53 -1.54
N GLY A 217 -1.62 11.90 -1.67
CA GLY A 217 -1.79 10.54 -2.16
C GLY A 217 -1.60 10.39 -3.67
N TYR A 218 -1.61 11.47 -4.47
CA TYR A 218 -1.35 11.40 -5.91
C TYR A 218 0.16 11.52 -6.22
N LYS A 219 0.92 10.46 -5.89
CA LYS A 219 2.32 10.33 -6.29
C LYS A 219 2.41 9.59 -7.62
N LEU A 220 2.19 10.31 -8.71
CA LEU A 220 2.26 9.72 -10.05
C LEU A 220 3.70 9.72 -10.56
N PRO A 221 4.15 8.68 -11.28
CA PRO A 221 3.44 7.44 -11.64
C PRO A 221 3.59 6.31 -10.60
N GLU A 222 4.12 6.60 -9.41
CA GLU A 222 4.49 5.61 -8.40
C GLU A 222 3.28 4.84 -7.83
N HIS A 223 2.19 5.56 -7.55
CA HIS A 223 0.94 4.97 -7.08
C HIS A 223 0.13 4.51 -8.28
N ARG A 224 0.10 3.19 -8.48
CA ARG A 224 -0.65 2.51 -9.54
C ARG A 224 -2.10 2.27 -9.15
N PHE A 225 -2.36 2.09 -7.86
CA PHE A 225 -3.70 1.84 -7.32
C PHE A 225 -4.06 2.82 -6.21
N PHE A 226 -5.35 3.15 -6.12
CA PHE A 226 -5.89 4.08 -5.13
C PHE A 226 -7.06 3.44 -4.41
N PHE A 227 -6.83 2.97 -3.20
CA PHE A 227 -7.81 2.17 -2.49
C PHE A 227 -8.78 3.02 -1.66
N SER A 228 -10.05 2.64 -1.69
CA SER A 228 -11.08 3.15 -0.80
C SER A 228 -11.32 2.17 0.36
N PRO A 229 -11.87 2.61 1.51
CA PRO A 229 -12.17 1.71 2.62
C PRO A 229 -13.07 0.54 2.24
N GLY A 230 -14.12 0.79 1.43
CA GLY A 230 -15.00 -0.28 0.94
C GLY A 230 -14.30 -1.17 -0.08
N GLY A 231 -13.69 -0.56 -1.10
CA GLY A 231 -13.10 -1.31 -2.20
C GLY A 231 -11.91 -2.19 -1.82
N ILE A 232 -11.12 -1.84 -0.80
CA ILE A 232 -10.04 -2.72 -0.33
C ILE A 232 -10.59 -3.92 0.46
N ARG A 233 -11.70 -3.74 1.18
CA ARG A 233 -12.37 -4.83 1.89
C ARG A 233 -13.00 -5.81 0.91
N ASP A 234 -13.62 -5.32 -0.15
CA ASP A 234 -14.16 -6.16 -1.22
C ASP A 234 -13.04 -6.93 -1.92
N LEU A 235 -11.88 -6.30 -2.10
CA LEU A 235 -10.69 -6.95 -2.64
C LEU A 235 -10.20 -8.08 -1.73
N PHE A 236 -10.17 -7.89 -0.41
CA PHE A 236 -9.86 -8.98 0.52
C PHE A 236 -10.84 -10.14 0.39
N ALA A 237 -12.15 -9.87 0.34
CA ALA A 237 -13.16 -10.91 0.18
C ALA A 237 -12.98 -11.70 -1.13
N ARG A 238 -12.65 -11.02 -2.24
CA ARG A 238 -12.41 -11.65 -3.55
C ARG A 238 -11.22 -12.61 -3.55
N VAL A 239 -10.19 -12.33 -2.76
CA VAL A 239 -9.06 -13.25 -2.60
C VAL A 239 -9.29 -14.28 -1.49
N GLY A 240 -10.50 -14.38 -0.94
CA GLY A 240 -10.86 -15.35 0.10
C GLY A 240 -10.43 -14.95 1.51
N LEU A 241 -10.04 -13.70 1.76
CA LEU A 241 -9.77 -13.21 3.11
C LEU A 241 -11.04 -12.59 3.71
N GLN A 242 -11.31 -12.86 4.99
CA GLN A 242 -12.45 -12.28 5.69
C GLN A 242 -12.12 -10.85 6.13
N PRO A 243 -12.81 -9.80 5.62
CA PRO A 243 -12.51 -8.43 6.01
C PRO A 243 -12.94 -8.16 7.45
N LEU A 244 -12.01 -7.69 8.28
CA LEU A 244 -12.26 -7.39 9.70
C LEU A 244 -12.76 -5.95 9.91
N PRO A 245 -13.57 -5.65 10.93
CA PRO A 245 -14.10 -4.31 11.16
C PRO A 245 -13.02 -3.22 11.28
N THR A 246 -13.24 -2.09 10.61
CA THR A 246 -12.43 -0.88 10.77
C THR A 246 -13.15 0.11 11.68
N SER A 247 -12.38 0.83 12.50
CA SER A 247 -12.88 1.92 13.34
C SER A 247 -12.84 3.25 12.59
N TRP A 248 -13.53 4.27 13.13
CA TRP A 248 -13.43 5.64 12.64
C TRP A 248 -11.98 6.16 12.59
N ARG A 249 -11.12 5.72 13.52
CA ARG A 249 -9.69 6.08 13.54
C ARG A 249 -8.87 5.38 12.46
N ASP A 250 -9.36 4.29 11.88
CA ASP A 250 -8.68 3.55 10.81
C ASP A 250 -8.94 4.19 9.44
N CYS A 251 -10.10 4.80 9.26
CA CYS A 251 -10.52 5.44 8.01
C CYS A 251 -10.96 6.88 8.22
N PHE A 252 -10.27 7.62 9.10
CA PHE A 252 -10.66 8.99 9.45
C PHE A 252 -10.73 9.88 8.20
N PRO A 253 -11.86 10.57 7.91
CA PRO A 253 -12.03 11.28 6.65
C PRO A 253 -11.00 12.37 6.35
N LEU A 254 -10.43 13.01 7.37
CA LEU A 254 -9.37 14.02 7.22
C LEU A 254 -7.95 13.44 7.22
N SER A 255 -7.80 12.13 7.34
CA SER A 255 -6.52 11.45 7.19
C SER A 255 -6.30 11.05 5.74
N ASP A 256 -5.14 11.41 5.19
CA ASP A 256 -4.70 10.98 3.86
C ASP A 256 -4.39 9.48 3.79
N ASN A 257 -4.31 8.79 4.93
CA ASN A 257 -4.04 7.36 5.02
C ASN A 257 -5.17 6.63 5.74
N MET A 258 -5.36 5.37 5.38
CA MET A 258 -6.27 4.46 6.05
C MET A 258 -5.58 3.15 6.42
N TYR A 259 -6.20 2.41 7.33
CA TYR A 259 -5.89 1.02 7.63
C TYR A 259 -7.06 0.12 7.28
N ALA A 260 -6.75 -1.05 6.75
CA ALA A 260 -7.71 -2.12 6.50
C ALA A 260 -7.12 -3.44 7.02
N TYR A 261 -8.00 -4.34 7.45
CA TYR A 261 -7.63 -5.56 8.12
C TYR A 261 -8.40 -6.73 7.51
N ALA A 262 -7.76 -7.89 7.44
CA ALA A 262 -8.43 -9.12 7.05
C ALA A 262 -7.90 -10.31 7.86
N ARG A 263 -8.66 -11.39 7.90
CA ARG A 263 -8.30 -12.65 8.53
C ARG A 263 -8.37 -13.78 7.50
N LYS A 264 -7.44 -14.73 7.57
CA LYS A 264 -7.60 -16.02 6.87
C LYS A 264 -8.61 -16.87 7.66
N GLY A 265 -9.78 -17.13 7.06
CA GLY A 265 -10.75 -18.10 7.59
C GLY A 265 -10.21 -19.54 7.48
N ARG A 266 -10.91 -20.51 8.08
CA ARG A 266 -10.57 -21.93 7.93
C ARG A 266 -10.83 -22.39 6.51
N ASP A 267 -9.94 -23.22 5.96
CA ASP A 267 -10.14 -23.77 4.63
C ASP A 267 -11.33 -24.75 4.68
N GLY A 268 -12.47 -24.37 4.07
CA GLY A 268 -13.73 -25.13 4.10
C GLY A 268 -14.97 -24.36 4.57
N GLU A 269 -14.83 -23.16 5.13
CA GLU A 269 -15.97 -22.27 5.47
C GLU A 269 -16.39 -21.37 4.29
N GLY A 270 -16.12 -21.82 3.05
CA GLY A 270 -16.43 -21.10 1.83
C GLY A 270 -17.93 -21.06 1.54
N ASN A 271 -18.52 -19.88 1.70
CA ASN A 271 -19.76 -19.43 1.05
C ASN A 271 -21.03 -20.24 1.42
N ARG A 272 -21.58 -19.96 2.60
CA ARG A 272 -23.04 -20.06 2.83
C ARG A 272 -23.65 -18.67 2.77
#